data_AF-A0A1Y5TZ56-F1
#
_entry.id   AF-A0A1Y5TZ56-F1
#
_cell.length_a   1.000
_cell.length_b   1.000
_cell.length_c   1.000
_cell.angle_alpha   90.00
_cell.angle_beta   90.00
_cell.angle_gamma   90.00
#
_symmetry.space_group_name_H-M   'P 1'
#
loop_
_entity.id
_entity.type
_entity.pdbx_description
1 polymer ?
#
loop_
_entity_poly.entity_id
_entity_poly.type
_entity_poly.pdbx_seq_one_letter_code
_entity_poly.pdbx_strand_id
1 'polypeptide(L)' 'MVDGRRFRILCVIEDFSRECLATVVDNSIPGERVARELDAIAGQRGYPCMIVSDNGTELTANVMLRW' A
#
# COMPACT_ATOMS: atom_id res chain seq x y z
N MET A 1 2.73 16.15 25.37
CA MET A 1 3.79 16.46 24.38
C MET A 1 3.49 15.61 23.16
N VAL A 2 3.16 16.22 22.02
CA VAL A 2 3.01 15.49 20.75
C VAL A 2 4.37 15.52 20.08
N ASP A 3 4.97 14.36 19.81
CA ASP A 3 6.34 14.20 19.31
C ASP A 3 6.60 14.84 17.93
N GLY A 4 5.59 15.47 17.30
CA GLY A 4 5.72 16.18 16.02
C GLY A 4 6.13 15.32 14.83
N ARG A 5 6.25 14.00 15.01
CA ARG A 5 6.71 13.07 13.98
C ARG A 5 5.68 12.98 12.87
N ARG A 6 6.15 13.10 11.63
CA ARG A 6 5.34 12.90 10.44
C ARG A 6 4.97 11.42 10.34
N PHE A 7 3.70 11.14 10.12
CA PHE A 7 3.21 9.82 9.74
C PHE A 7 2.77 9.85 8.27
N ARG A 8 2.67 8.65 7.69
CA ARG A 8 2.18 8.37 6.35
C ARG A 8 1.01 7.41 6.47
N ILE A 9 0.13 7.46 5.48
CA ILE A 9 -1.00 6.55 5.37
C ILE A 9 -0.93 5.89 3.98
N LEU A 10 -0.94 4.56 3.95
CA LEU A 10 -1.18 3.79 2.74
C LEU A 10 -2.65 3.39 2.71
N CYS A 11 -3.35 3.79 1.65
CA CYS A 11 -4.73 3.38 1.40
C CYS A 11 -4.77 2.47 0.17
N VAL A 12 -5.28 1.25 0.35
CA VAL A 12 -5.56 0.34 -0.77
C VAL A 12 -7.06 0.29 -0.96
N ILE A 13 -7.51 0.67 -2.14
CA ILE A 13 -8.92 0.79 -2.49
C ILE A 13 -9.18 -0.04 -3.74
N GLU A 14 -10.26 -0.81 -3.72
CA GLU A 14 -10.74 -1.52 -4.90
C GLU A 14 -11.41 -0.52 -5.86
N ASP A 15 -10.98 -0.52 -7.13
CA ASP A 15 -11.32 0.56 -8.07
C ASP A 15 -12.81 0.58 -8.45
N PHE A 16 -13.44 -0.59 -8.60
CA PHE A 16 -14.83 -0.71 -9.04
C PHE A 16 -15.83 -0.30 -7.95
N SER A 17 -15.73 -0.91 -6.77
CA SER A 17 -16.67 -0.73 -5.65
C SER A 17 -16.30 0.42 -4.72
N ARG A 18 -15.07 0.95 -4.83
CA ARG A 18 -14.47 1.90 -3.87
C ARG A 18 -14.35 1.33 -2.45
N GLU A 19 -14.34 0.01 -2.31
CA GLU A 19 -14.11 -0.64 -1.02
C GLU A 19 -12.67 -0.37 -0.53
N CYS A 20 -12.53 0.07 0.72
CA CYS A 20 -11.22 0.21 1.35
C CYS A 20 -10.75 -1.16 1.84
N LEU A 21 -9.71 -1.71 1.20
CA LEU A 21 -9.15 -3.02 1.52
C LEU A 21 -8.11 -2.94 2.65
N ALA A 22 -7.37 -1.83 2.72
CA ALA A 22 -6.44 -1.57 3.81
C ALA A 22 -6.22 -0.06 4.02
N THR A 23 -6.07 0.33 5.28
CA THR A 23 -5.56 1.64 5.70
C THR A 23 -4.45 1.42 6.71
N VAL A 24 -3.21 1.69 6.31
CA VAL A 24 -2.03 1.44 7.15
C VAL A 24 -1.40 2.76 7.52
N VAL A 25 -1.28 3.01 8.82
CA VAL A 25 -0.64 4.22 9.37
C VAL A 25 0.73 3.83 9.92
N ASP A 26 1.78 4.50 9.46
CA ASP A 26 3.15 4.28 9.93
C ASP A 26 3.98 5.56 9.81
N ASN A 27 5.13 5.64 10.47
CA ASN A 27 6.04 6.79 10.32
C ASN A 27 6.78 6.76 8.97
N SER A 28 6.95 5.57 8.39
CA SER A 28 7.47 5.36 7.03
C SER A 28 6.81 4.13 6.40
N ILE A 29 6.63 4.16 5.07
CA ILE A 29 6.02 3.05 4.33
C ILE A 29 6.95 2.73 3.15
N PRO A 30 7.97 1.87 3.35
CA PRO A 30 8.83 1.43 2.26
C PRO A 30 8.08 0.46 1.33
N GLY A 31 8.59 0.26 0.11
CA GLY A 31 7.97 -0.66 -0.85
C GLY A 31 7.80 -2.10 -0.32
N GLU A 32 8.72 -2.58 0.53
CA GLU A 32 8.56 -3.89 1.21
C GLU A 32 7.31 -3.94 2.11
N ARG A 33 7.01 -2.82 2.79
CA ARG A 33 5.79 -2.70 3.60
C ARG A 33 4.58 -2.74 2.69
N VAL A 34 4.60 -2.00 1.57
CA VAL A 34 3.50 -2.01 0.59
C VAL A 34 3.25 -3.42 0.05
N ALA A 35 4.28 -4.10 -0.44
CA ALA A 35 4.19 -5.46 -0.98
C ALA A 35 3.58 -6.44 0.03
N ARG A 36 3.98 -6.35 1.30
CA ARG A 36 3.42 -7.21 2.36
C ARG A 36 1.92 -6.98 2.59
N GLU A 37 1.47 -5.73 2.58
CA GLU A 37 0.04 -5.43 2.74
C GLU A 37 -0.75 -5.88 1.51
N LEU A 38 -0.18 -5.74 0.30
CA LEU A 38 -0.80 -6.25 -0.92
C LEU A 38 -0.88 -7.79 -0.94
N ASP A 39 0.15 -8.50 -0.49
CA ASP A 39 0.13 -9.96 -0.34
C ASP A 39 -0.92 -10.41 0.68
N ALA A 40 -1.10 -9.68 1.77
CA ALA A 40 -2.13 -9.98 2.76
C ALA A 40 -3.55 -9.84 2.17
N ILE A 41 -3.78 -8.80 1.36
CA ILE A 41 -5.05 -8.61 0.64
C ILE A 41 -5.23 -9.71 -0.42
N ALA A 42 -4.19 -10.00 -1.19
CA ALA A 42 -4.22 -11.03 -2.23
C ALA A 42 -4.44 -12.44 -1.67
N GLY A 43 -3.92 -12.74 -0.49
CA GLY A 43 -4.18 -14.01 0.21
C GLY A 43 -5.66 -14.22 0.57
N GLN A 44 -6.44 -13.13 0.71
CA GLN A 44 -7.87 -13.20 1.03
C GLN A 44 -8.77 -13.13 -0.20
N ARG A 45 -8.35 -12.38 -1.24
CA ARG A 45 -9.21 -12.02 -2.38
C ARG A 45 -8.68 -12.46 -3.75
N GLY A 46 -7.45 -12.96 -3.81
CA GLY A 46 -6.71 -13.20 -5.04
C GLY A 46 -5.90 -11.97 -5.50
N TYR A 47 -4.96 -12.20 -6.41
CA TYR A 47 -4.13 -11.13 -6.97
C TYR A 47 -4.94 -10.27 -7.95
N PRO A 48 -4.77 -8.93 -7.93
CA PRO A 48 -5.45 -8.05 -8.86
C PRO A 48 -4.87 -8.18 -10.28
N CYS A 49 -5.71 -7.97 -11.30
CA CYS A 49 -5.25 -7.92 -12.69
C CYS A 49 -4.46 -6.63 -13.01
N MET A 50 -4.67 -5.58 -12.22
CA MET A 50 -4.06 -4.27 -12.42
C MET A 50 -3.95 -3.54 -11.09
N ILE A 51 -2.83 -2.85 -10.88
CA ILE A 51 -2.68 -1.86 -9.81
C ILE A 51 -2.49 -0.48 -10.43
N VAL A 52 -3.26 0.48 -9.92
CA VAL A 52 -3.08 1.90 -10.20
C VAL A 52 -2.54 2.55 -8.94
N SER A 53 -1.47 3.34 -9.10
CA SER A 53 -0.80 4.00 -7.98
C SER A 53 -0.49 5.45 -8.34
N ASP A 54 -0.26 6.29 -7.33
CA ASP A 54 0.08 7.70 -7.50
C ASP A 54 1.57 7.94 -7.83
N ASN A 55 2.33 6.88 -8.11
CA ASN A 55 3.78 6.88 -8.36
C ASN A 55 4.62 7.39 -7.18
N GLY A 56 4.15 7.22 -5.94
CA GLY A 56 4.99 7.39 -4.76
C GLY A 56 6.33 6.64 -4.87
N THR A 57 7.36 7.15 -4.22
CA THR A 57 8.72 6.55 -4.23
C THR A 57 8.73 5.10 -3.74
N GLU A 58 7.84 4.77 -2.83
CA GLU A 58 7.56 3.45 -2.30
C GLU A 58 7.02 2.48 -3.37
N LEU A 59 6.32 3.01 -4.38
CA LEU A 59 5.63 2.27 -5.44
C LEU A 59 6.46 2.15 -6.73
N THR A 60 7.48 2.99 -6.90
CA THR A 60 8.43 2.95 -8.02
C THR A 60 9.70 2.14 -7.70
N ALA A 61 9.84 1.64 -6.47
CA ALA A 61 10.97 0.83 -6.05
C ALA A 61 10.98 -0.55 -6.74
N ASN A 62 12.18 -1.12 -6.94
CA ASN A 62 12.36 -2.45 -7.56
C ASN A 62 11.55 -3.56 -6.88
N VAL A 63 11.30 -3.47 -5.58
CA VAL A 63 10.46 -4.44 -4.86
C VAL A 63 9.02 -4.44 -5.38
N MET A 64 8.47 -3.28 -5.71
CA MET A 64 7.11 -3.14 -6.24
C MET A 64 7.03 -3.48 -7.73
N LEU A 65 8.13 -3.32 -8.47
CA LEU A 65 8.21 -3.80 -9.86
C LEU A 65 8.34 -5.33 -9.96
N ARG A 66 8.79 -5.99 -8.87
CA ARG A 66 8.92 -7.45 -8.79
C ARG A 66 7.68 -8.12 -8.21
N TRP A 67 6.87 -7.37 -7.47
CA TRP A 67 5.57 -7.80 -6.96
C TRP A 67 4.55 -7.73 -8.11
#